data_AF-A0A9D7EUJ9-F1
#
_entry.id   AF-A0A9D7EUJ9-F1
#
_cell.length_a   1.000
_cell.length_b   1.000
_cell.length_c   1.000
_cell.angle_alpha   90.00
_cell.angle_beta   90.00
_cell.angle_gamma   90.00
#
_symmetry.space_group_name_H-M   'P 1'
#
loop_
_entity.id
_entity.type
_entity.pdbx_description
1 polymer ?
#
loop_
_entity_poly.entity_id
_entity_poly.type
_entity_poly.pdbx_seq_one_letter_code
_entity_poly.pdbx_strand_id
1 'polypeptide(L)'
;MLLIIGAFITERLLIQDGRENRAKFYTDSPVQPLDSFLVENGSADRNANIEFTEAGVLRKVITPTGGEVNFNYELNSSANPELPNELQMHNQYLTVDDAPNYFTIDLINEPFGYATISALINADTYSYEYNLRDSLLATTNILDTIKYGETNHAHKLEQGTYFIKIRRLGSLPDTSLLESARVNIETEILIPNKIVGGLRIKNMQVTDLTYGANLQRNYFYNEAGDSSSNSLSTGEISNVPKYGRQTVEIWNSSYEPSLFSFDYCLPQTYYRFLSSAYPLGVTSGSHVGYRKVTVVDSNALRTESYFTSFKDFPEYRDGYYPGESKDVGELLINGKKYEKSPLAPTDERDYLRGKLTKQIMYEKFNGQFRKISETENQYVFNMGMQVSRTKIVLPDVYEFISGMVFNLVPNSSDPASCY
;
A
#
# COMPACT_ATOMS: atom_id res chain seq x y z
N MET A 1 -12.74 -6.36 42.47
CA MET A 1 -11.53 -6.01 43.26
C MET A 1 -10.58 -7.18 43.18
N LEU A 2 -9.66 -7.17 42.20
CA LEU A 2 -8.62 -8.18 42.03
C LEU A 2 -7.37 -7.45 41.53
N LEU A 3 -6.28 -7.63 42.27
CA LEU A 3 -4.98 -6.96 42.16
C LEU A 3 -4.09 -7.83 41.26
N ILE A 4 -3.53 -7.28 40.18
CA ILE A 4 -2.48 -7.95 39.38
C ILE A 4 -1.15 -7.27 39.69
N ILE A 5 -0.25 -7.99 40.35
CA ILE A 5 1.14 -7.60 40.59
C ILE A 5 1.98 -8.28 39.51
N GLY A 6 2.55 -7.48 38.59
CA GLY A 6 3.57 -7.92 37.64
C GLY A 6 4.93 -7.40 38.08
N ALA A 7 5.82 -8.30 38.48
CA ALA A 7 7.21 -7.99 38.82
C ALA A 7 8.05 -7.84 37.54
N PHE A 8 8.72 -6.70 37.39
CA PHE A 8 9.75 -6.49 36.37
C PHE A 8 11.12 -6.86 36.93
N ILE A 9 11.79 -7.84 36.31
CA ILE A 9 13.20 -8.13 36.51
C ILE A 9 13.98 -7.23 35.55
N THR A 10 14.78 -6.31 36.08
CA THR A 10 15.71 -5.47 35.31
C THR A 10 17.11 -6.08 35.42
N GLU A 11 17.59 -6.69 34.34
CA GLU A 11 19.02 -7.00 34.19
C GLU A 11 19.77 -5.72 33.77
N ARG A 12 20.69 -5.29 34.63
CA ARG A 12 21.69 -4.25 34.33
C ARG A 12 22.83 -4.88 33.53
N LEU A 13 22.98 -4.49 32.27
CA LEU A 13 24.21 -4.71 31.52
C LEU A 13 25.23 -3.61 31.87
N LEU A 14 26.34 -4.01 32.50
CA LEU A 14 27.53 -3.20 32.72
C LEU A 14 28.29 -3.05 31.40
N ILE A 15 28.44 -1.82 30.90
CA ILE A 15 29.38 -1.50 29.82
C ILE A 15 30.71 -1.11 30.47
N GLN A 16 31.74 -1.89 30.19
CA GLN A 16 33.12 -1.63 30.58
C GLN A 16 33.93 -1.13 29.37
N ASP A 17 34.91 -0.30 29.70
CA ASP A 17 35.57 0.73 28.92
C ASP A 17 36.63 0.22 27.90
N GLY A 18 36.92 1.06 26.90
CA GLY A 18 38.25 1.26 26.33
C GLY A 18 38.79 0.30 25.28
N ARG A 19 38.64 0.64 23.98
CA ARG A 19 39.69 0.41 22.96
C ARG A 19 39.72 1.52 21.90
N GLU A 20 40.91 2.05 21.69
CA GLU A 20 41.28 3.06 20.71
C GLU A 20 41.02 2.61 19.27
N ASN A 21 40.17 3.33 18.54
CA ASN A 21 40.00 3.14 17.10
C ASN A 21 41.00 4.03 16.34
N ARG A 22 42.13 3.44 15.94
CA ARG A 22 42.97 4.00 14.88
C ARG A 22 42.30 3.70 13.53
N ALA A 23 41.70 4.71 12.92
CA ALA A 23 41.21 4.64 11.56
C ALA A 23 42.39 4.44 10.60
N LYS A 24 42.46 3.24 9.98
CA LYS A 24 43.27 3.00 8.79
C LYS A 24 42.47 3.49 7.59
N PHE A 25 42.93 4.55 6.94
CA PHE A 25 42.40 4.96 5.64
C PHE A 25 42.97 4.02 4.58
N TYR A 26 42.10 3.18 4.01
CA TYR A 26 42.38 2.50 2.75
C TYR A 26 42.06 3.49 1.63
N THR A 27 43.10 4.13 1.09
CA THR A 27 43.04 4.75 -0.23
C THR A 27 43.36 3.65 -1.25
N ASP A 28 42.63 3.62 -2.37
CA ASP A 28 42.77 2.69 -3.51
C ASP A 28 41.72 1.58 -3.60
N SER A 29 40.44 1.92 -3.39
CA SER A 29 39.36 1.18 -4.07
C SER A 29 38.94 1.95 -5.33
N PRO A 30 38.93 1.31 -6.51
CA PRO A 30 38.43 1.93 -7.72
C PRO A 30 36.97 2.34 -7.50
N VAL A 31 36.63 3.55 -7.93
CA VAL A 31 35.28 4.10 -7.91
C VAL A 31 34.35 3.13 -8.64
N GLN A 32 33.58 2.36 -7.88
CA GLN A 32 32.52 1.53 -8.42
C GLN A 32 31.46 2.47 -9.00
N PRO A 33 30.95 2.23 -10.22
CA PRO A 33 29.86 3.03 -10.77
C PRO A 33 28.67 3.01 -9.80
N LEU A 34 28.20 4.21 -9.46
CA LEU A 34 27.14 4.46 -8.46
C LEU A 34 25.79 3.80 -8.80
N ASP A 35 25.62 3.27 -10.01
CA ASP A 35 24.39 2.60 -10.45
C ASP A 35 24.16 1.24 -9.77
N SER A 36 25.18 0.66 -9.13
CA SER A 36 25.05 -0.59 -8.36
C SER A 36 24.54 -0.41 -6.92
N PHE A 37 24.31 0.85 -6.48
CA PHE A 37 23.82 1.20 -5.14
C PHE A 37 22.36 1.67 -5.14
N LEU A 38 21.53 1.13 -6.03
CA LEU A 38 20.10 0.97 -5.72
C LEU A 38 19.97 -0.10 -4.62
N VAL A 39 20.46 0.21 -3.42
CA VAL A 39 20.13 -0.53 -2.21
C VAL A 39 18.61 -0.44 -2.12
N GLU A 40 17.94 -1.55 -2.44
CA GLU A 40 16.52 -1.71 -2.15
C GLU A 40 16.24 -1.15 -0.76
N ASN A 41 15.28 -0.22 -0.74
CA ASN A 41 15.01 0.74 0.32
C ASN A 41 14.82 0.10 1.72
N GLY A 42 15.92 -0.23 2.39
CA GLY A 42 15.88 -1.12 3.55
C GLY A 42 15.41 -2.52 3.14
N SER A 43 16.12 -3.56 3.56
CA SER A 43 15.74 -4.96 3.33
C SER A 43 14.52 -5.40 4.15
N ALA A 44 13.69 -4.46 4.62
CA ALA A 44 12.53 -4.76 5.43
C ALA A 44 11.42 -5.23 4.50
N ASP A 45 11.09 -6.51 4.59
CA ASP A 45 9.91 -7.07 3.95
C ASP A 45 8.67 -6.28 4.38
N ARG A 46 7.97 -5.70 3.40
CA ARG A 46 6.75 -4.91 3.62
C ARG A 46 5.49 -5.70 3.29
N ASN A 47 5.63 -6.98 2.94
CA ASN A 47 4.50 -7.85 2.68
C ASN A 47 3.69 -8.03 3.95
N ALA A 48 2.36 -8.03 3.80
CA ALA A 48 1.46 -8.32 4.90
C ALA A 48 1.64 -9.79 5.33
N ASN A 49 1.94 -10.01 6.60
CA ASN A 49 2.18 -11.33 7.16
C ASN A 49 1.23 -11.58 8.34
N ILE A 50 0.47 -12.67 8.27
CA ILE A 50 -0.52 -13.01 9.30
C ILE A 50 0.13 -13.26 10.66
N GLU A 51 1.26 -13.98 10.69
CA GLU A 51 1.96 -14.35 11.92
C GLU A 51 2.45 -13.11 12.68
N PHE A 52 2.93 -12.10 11.97
CA PHE A 52 3.37 -10.84 12.56
C PHE A 52 2.21 -9.90 12.93
N THR A 53 1.02 -10.12 12.39
CA THR A 53 -0.16 -9.28 12.66
C THR A 53 -1.00 -9.81 13.83
N GLU A 54 -0.77 -11.05 14.29
CA GLU A 54 -1.57 -11.70 15.35
C GLU A 54 -1.27 -11.22 16.77
N ALA A 55 -0.27 -10.35 16.96
CA ALA A 55 0.08 -9.83 18.28
C ALA A 55 -1.09 -9.03 18.90
N GLY A 56 -1.56 -9.45 20.08
CA GLY A 56 -2.63 -8.77 20.83
C GLY A 56 -4.06 -9.03 20.33
N VAL A 57 -4.26 -10.00 19.45
CA VAL A 57 -5.58 -10.32 18.89
C VAL A 57 -6.42 -11.20 19.82
N LEU A 58 -7.73 -10.90 19.93
CA LEU A 58 -8.68 -11.69 20.71
C LEU A 58 -9.00 -13.03 20.04
N ARG A 59 -8.43 -14.14 20.52
CA ARG A 59 -8.70 -15.48 19.95
C ARG A 59 -9.90 -16.18 20.54
N LYS A 60 -10.21 -15.92 21.81
CA LYS A 60 -11.22 -16.66 22.56
C LYS A 60 -11.86 -15.81 23.64
N VAL A 61 -13.17 -15.92 23.78
CA VAL A 61 -13.94 -15.41 24.93
C VAL A 61 -14.59 -16.60 25.63
N ILE A 62 -14.46 -16.67 26.95
CA ILE A 62 -15.14 -17.66 27.79
C ILE A 62 -16.21 -16.92 28.58
N THR A 63 -17.46 -17.37 28.47
CA THR A 63 -18.59 -16.76 29.17
C THR A 63 -18.68 -17.29 30.62
N PRO A 64 -19.38 -16.60 31.53
CA PRO A 64 -19.58 -17.07 32.89
C PRO A 64 -20.29 -18.43 33.00
N THR A 65 -21.05 -18.83 31.96
CA THR A 65 -21.73 -20.13 31.88
C THR A 65 -20.83 -21.25 31.34
N GLY A 66 -19.56 -20.96 31.04
CA GLY A 66 -18.62 -21.90 30.44
C GLY A 66 -18.73 -22.03 28.92
N GLY A 67 -19.62 -21.28 28.28
CA GLY A 67 -19.67 -21.18 26.82
C GLY A 67 -18.42 -20.50 26.27
N GLU A 68 -18.09 -20.81 25.02
CA GLU A 68 -16.86 -20.33 24.38
C GLU A 68 -17.17 -19.69 23.02
N VAL A 69 -16.49 -18.60 22.71
CA VAL A 69 -16.48 -17.98 21.38
C VAL A 69 -15.04 -17.95 20.89
N ASN A 70 -14.75 -18.72 19.86
CA ASN A 70 -13.44 -18.77 19.21
C ASN A 70 -13.46 -17.91 17.94
N PHE A 71 -12.39 -17.15 17.72
CA PHE A 71 -12.24 -16.25 16.59
C PHE A 71 -11.05 -16.68 15.74
N ASN A 72 -11.28 -16.85 14.44
CA ASN A 72 -10.24 -17.09 13.46
C ASN A 72 -10.14 -15.88 12.54
N TYR A 73 -8.92 -15.45 12.26
CA TYR A 73 -8.64 -14.24 11.50
C TYR A 73 -8.02 -14.55 10.14
N GLU A 74 -8.09 -13.58 9.24
CA GLU A 74 -7.34 -13.53 7.99
C GLU A 74 -6.87 -12.11 7.74
N LEU A 75 -5.93 -11.94 6.81
CA LEU A 75 -5.45 -10.62 6.41
C LEU A 75 -6.57 -9.84 5.69
N ASN A 76 -6.53 -8.52 5.83
CA ASN A 76 -7.37 -7.66 5.02
C ASN A 76 -6.97 -7.75 3.54
N SER A 77 -7.92 -7.40 2.67
CA SER A 77 -7.69 -7.30 1.23
C SER A 77 -8.44 -6.10 0.68
N SER A 78 -7.94 -5.54 -0.41
CA SER A 78 -8.59 -4.45 -1.14
C SER A 78 -8.49 -4.67 -2.64
N ALA A 79 -9.52 -4.23 -3.36
CA ALA A 79 -9.56 -4.21 -4.83
C ALA A 79 -9.15 -2.84 -5.40
N ASN A 80 -8.49 -1.98 -4.62
CA ASN A 80 -8.02 -0.68 -5.09
C ASN A 80 -6.99 -0.88 -6.23
N PRO A 81 -7.25 -0.32 -7.44
CA PRO A 81 -6.34 -0.47 -8.56
C PRO A 81 -4.99 0.22 -8.31
N GLU A 82 -4.90 1.25 -7.48
CA GLU A 82 -3.64 1.99 -7.22
C GLU A 82 -2.65 1.22 -6.35
N LEU A 83 -3.09 0.15 -5.66
CA LEU A 83 -2.17 -0.69 -4.90
C LEU A 83 -1.24 -1.44 -5.86
N PRO A 84 0.04 -1.65 -5.50
CA PRO A 84 0.99 -2.37 -6.34
C PRO A 84 0.52 -3.80 -6.57
N ASN A 85 0.64 -4.31 -7.80
CA ASN A 85 0.44 -5.75 -8.00
C ASN A 85 1.73 -6.54 -7.69
N GLU A 86 1.65 -7.87 -7.77
CA GLU A 86 2.85 -8.71 -7.62
C GLU A 86 3.72 -8.64 -8.88
N LEU A 87 5.02 -8.60 -8.65
CA LEU A 87 6.02 -8.70 -9.70
C LEU A 87 6.36 -10.17 -9.94
N GLN A 88 6.32 -10.60 -11.19
CA GLN A 88 6.76 -11.92 -11.60
C GLN A 88 8.06 -11.83 -12.38
N MET A 89 9.03 -12.62 -11.95
CA MET A 89 10.28 -12.82 -12.68
C MET A 89 10.08 -13.83 -13.81
N HIS A 90 10.32 -13.40 -15.04
CA HIS A 90 10.43 -14.24 -16.23
C HIS A 90 11.88 -14.39 -16.65
N ASN A 91 12.31 -15.63 -16.87
CA ASN A 91 13.68 -15.91 -17.31
C ASN A 91 13.67 -16.21 -18.82
N GLN A 92 14.46 -15.48 -19.58
CA GLN A 92 14.69 -15.73 -20.99
C GLN A 92 16.18 -16.03 -21.23
N TYR A 93 16.45 -17.16 -21.87
CA TYR A 93 17.81 -17.53 -22.28
C TYR A 93 18.10 -16.93 -23.66
N LEU A 94 19.28 -16.34 -23.79
CA LEU A 94 19.75 -15.68 -24.99
C LEU A 94 20.99 -16.40 -25.51
N THR A 95 21.06 -16.58 -26.83
CA THR A 95 22.27 -17.04 -27.50
C THR A 95 23.18 -15.85 -27.81
N VAL A 96 24.45 -15.92 -27.43
CA VAL A 96 25.44 -14.86 -27.70
C VAL A 96 25.78 -14.83 -29.20
N ASP A 97 25.97 -13.62 -29.75
CA ASP A 97 26.30 -13.35 -31.16
C ASP A 97 25.23 -13.78 -32.20
N ASP A 98 24.03 -14.17 -31.74
CA ASP A 98 22.90 -14.54 -32.60
C ASP A 98 22.04 -13.33 -32.99
N ALA A 99 20.91 -13.59 -33.65
CA ALA A 99 19.87 -12.62 -33.93
C ALA A 99 19.38 -11.92 -32.64
N PRO A 100 18.93 -10.66 -32.73
CA PRO A 100 18.34 -9.95 -31.61
C PRO A 100 17.17 -10.75 -31.01
N ASN A 101 17.10 -10.77 -29.69
CA ASN A 101 15.99 -11.33 -28.96
C ASN A 101 15.05 -10.22 -28.50
N TYR A 102 13.78 -10.54 -28.32
CA TYR A 102 12.76 -9.60 -27.88
C TYR A 102 12.17 -10.04 -26.56
N PHE A 103 11.83 -9.06 -25.74
CA PHE A 103 11.03 -9.25 -24.54
C PHE A 103 10.14 -8.04 -24.29
N THR A 104 9.07 -8.25 -23.53
CA THR A 104 8.10 -7.20 -23.20
C THR A 104 8.07 -6.99 -21.70
N ILE A 105 8.09 -5.73 -21.31
CA ILE A 105 7.83 -5.27 -19.95
C ILE A 105 6.40 -4.76 -19.94
N ASP A 106 5.52 -5.55 -19.32
CA ASP A 106 4.12 -5.20 -19.10
C ASP A 106 3.95 -4.75 -17.66
N LEU A 107 3.59 -3.48 -17.51
CA LEU A 107 3.34 -2.82 -16.23
C LEU A 107 1.90 -2.33 -16.21
N ILE A 108 1.31 -2.28 -15.01
CA ILE A 108 -0.07 -1.86 -14.78
C ILE A 108 -0.08 -0.59 -13.95
N ASN A 109 0.59 -0.63 -12.79
CA ASN A 109 0.64 0.48 -11.83
C ASN A 109 2.04 1.03 -11.66
N GLU A 110 3.06 0.20 -11.85
CA GLU A 110 4.44 0.65 -11.71
C GLU A 110 4.88 1.45 -12.94
N PRO A 111 5.56 2.59 -12.76
CA PRO A 111 6.04 3.38 -13.88
C PRO A 111 7.22 2.71 -14.61
N PHE A 112 7.91 1.78 -13.95
CA PHE A 112 9.05 1.06 -14.52
C PHE A 112 9.13 -0.37 -13.97
N GLY A 113 9.61 -1.30 -14.80
CA GLY A 113 10.04 -2.64 -14.41
C GLY A 113 11.55 -2.76 -14.45
N TYR A 114 12.08 -3.88 -13.95
CA TYR A 114 13.50 -4.18 -14.02
C TYR A 114 13.80 -5.32 -15.00
N ALA A 115 14.85 -5.15 -15.79
CA ALA A 115 15.47 -6.24 -16.53
C ALA A 115 16.89 -6.45 -16.00
N THR A 116 17.14 -7.61 -15.41
CA THR A 116 18.47 -8.03 -14.96
C THR A 116 19.10 -8.96 -15.98
N ILE A 117 20.19 -8.52 -16.57
CA ILE A 117 20.94 -9.29 -17.57
C ILE A 117 22.10 -9.96 -16.84
N SER A 118 22.09 -11.29 -16.86
CA SER A 118 23.12 -12.15 -16.28
C SER A 118 23.83 -12.91 -17.39
N ALA A 119 25.15 -12.89 -17.41
CA ALA A 119 25.90 -13.78 -18.29
C ALA A 119 26.10 -15.14 -17.57
N LEU A 120 25.61 -16.23 -18.15
CA LEU A 120 25.79 -17.59 -17.61
C LEU A 120 27.06 -18.19 -18.23
N ILE A 121 28.22 -17.74 -17.75
CA ILE A 121 29.51 -18.10 -18.35
C ILE A 121 30.23 -19.13 -17.47
N ASN A 122 30.76 -20.18 -18.08
CA ASN A 122 31.87 -20.95 -17.50
C ASN A 122 33.13 -20.09 -17.67
N ALA A 123 33.40 -19.25 -16.66
CA ALA A 123 34.44 -18.22 -16.59
C ALA A 123 35.83 -18.76 -17.02
N ASP A 124 36.65 -18.01 -17.75
CA ASP A 124 37.60 -17.13 -17.06
C ASP A 124 38.16 -15.92 -17.88
N THR A 125 37.64 -15.61 -19.08
CA THR A 125 38.43 -14.74 -20.01
C THR A 125 37.70 -13.68 -20.84
N TYR A 126 36.37 -13.54 -20.80
CA TYR A 126 35.65 -12.62 -21.72
C TYR A 126 34.82 -11.55 -21.02
N SER A 127 34.65 -10.43 -21.72
CA SER A 127 33.63 -9.41 -21.45
C SER A 127 32.57 -9.47 -22.54
N TYR A 128 31.33 -9.08 -22.21
CA TYR A 128 30.20 -9.10 -23.11
C TYR A 128 29.62 -7.70 -23.25
N GLU A 129 29.42 -7.24 -24.47
CA GLU A 129 28.69 -6.02 -24.77
C GLU A 129 27.25 -6.40 -25.09
N TYR A 130 26.29 -5.66 -24.57
CA TYR A 130 24.91 -5.79 -25.02
C TYR A 130 24.33 -4.44 -25.38
N ASN A 131 23.50 -4.46 -26.42
CA ASN A 131 22.69 -3.34 -26.84
C ASN A 131 21.23 -3.67 -26.51
N LEU A 132 20.65 -2.85 -25.62
CA LEU A 132 19.26 -2.90 -25.22
C LEU A 132 18.55 -1.67 -25.75
N ARG A 133 17.49 -1.85 -26.54
CA ARG A 133 16.75 -0.71 -27.10
C ARG A 133 15.27 -0.97 -27.26
N ASP A 134 14.50 0.11 -27.06
CA ASP A 134 13.07 0.12 -27.28
C ASP A 134 12.77 -0.07 -28.78
N SER A 135 11.96 -1.08 -29.08
CA SER A 135 11.60 -1.48 -30.45
C SER A 135 10.70 -0.48 -31.17
N LEU A 136 9.91 0.32 -30.45
CA LEU A 136 8.93 1.26 -31.00
C LEU A 136 9.45 2.69 -31.02
N LEU A 137 10.04 3.13 -29.91
CA LEU A 137 10.37 4.55 -29.72
C LEU A 137 11.79 4.90 -30.18
N ALA A 138 12.68 3.91 -30.30
CA ALA A 138 14.10 4.10 -30.62
C ALA A 138 14.85 5.10 -29.69
N THR A 139 14.18 5.63 -28.66
CA THR A 139 14.66 6.68 -27.75
C THR A 139 15.57 6.11 -26.67
N THR A 140 15.28 4.90 -26.21
CA THR A 140 16.13 4.17 -25.27
C THR A 140 17.11 3.32 -26.05
N ASN A 141 18.41 3.64 -25.97
CA ASN A 141 19.50 2.82 -26.51
C ASN A 141 20.58 2.72 -25.43
N ILE A 142 20.50 1.66 -24.65
CA ILE A 142 21.44 1.36 -23.57
C ILE A 142 22.50 0.42 -24.17
N LEU A 143 23.71 0.93 -24.30
CA LEU A 143 24.88 0.14 -24.64
C LEU A 143 25.70 -0.03 -23.37
N ASP A 144 25.88 -1.28 -22.94
CA ASP A 144 26.57 -1.56 -21.69
C ASP A 144 27.40 -2.85 -21.82
N THR A 145 28.36 -3.02 -20.92
CA THR A 145 29.36 -4.10 -20.95
C THR A 145 29.42 -4.80 -19.61
N ILE A 146 29.12 -6.10 -19.61
CA ILE A 146 29.35 -6.98 -18.48
C ILE A 146 30.83 -7.38 -18.51
N LYS A 147 31.61 -6.89 -17.56
CA LYS A 147 33.04 -7.19 -17.48
C LYS A 147 33.28 -8.54 -16.82
N TYR A 148 34.48 -9.07 -17.04
CA TYR A 148 34.96 -10.23 -16.30
C TYR A 148 34.82 -10.04 -14.78
N GLY A 149 34.18 -11.01 -14.11
CA GLY A 149 33.90 -10.99 -12.68
C GLY A 149 32.58 -10.33 -12.27
N GLU A 150 31.90 -9.63 -13.19
CA GLU A 150 30.55 -9.11 -12.98
C GLU A 150 29.52 -10.17 -13.41
N THR A 151 28.50 -10.39 -12.59
CA THR A 151 27.50 -11.44 -12.86
C THR A 151 26.16 -10.90 -13.35
N ASN A 152 25.79 -9.68 -12.99
CA ASN A 152 24.45 -9.13 -13.22
C ASN A 152 24.48 -7.61 -13.44
N HIS A 153 23.79 -7.12 -14.47
CA HIS A 153 23.50 -5.71 -14.67
C HIS A 153 21.99 -5.51 -14.69
N ALA A 154 21.48 -4.60 -13.86
CA ALA A 154 20.04 -4.34 -13.75
C ALA A 154 19.68 -2.99 -14.41
N HIS A 155 18.67 -3.00 -15.26
CA HIS A 155 18.15 -1.81 -15.93
C HIS A 155 16.73 -1.53 -15.53
N LYS A 156 16.44 -0.26 -15.24
CA LYS A 156 15.10 0.24 -15.01
C LYS A 156 14.49 0.68 -16.34
N LEU A 157 13.39 0.05 -16.73
CA LEU A 157 12.81 0.16 -18.07
C LEU A 157 11.32 0.51 -17.99
N GLU A 158 10.87 1.39 -18.87
CA GLU A 158 9.44 1.72 -19.02
C GLU A 158 8.67 0.56 -19.65
N GLN A 159 7.34 0.61 -19.60
CA GLN A 159 6.49 -0.35 -20.31
C GLN A 159 6.80 -0.33 -21.81
N GLY A 160 7.05 -1.50 -22.39
CA GLY A 160 7.37 -1.60 -23.81
C GLY A 160 8.01 -2.91 -24.22
N THR A 161 8.21 -3.06 -25.53
CA THR A 161 8.94 -4.21 -26.10
C THR A 161 10.35 -3.78 -26.42
N TYR A 162 11.32 -4.49 -25.85
CA TYR A 162 12.74 -4.23 -25.99
C TYR A 162 13.38 -5.29 -26.86
N PHE A 163 14.37 -4.87 -27.65
CA PHE A 163 15.30 -5.81 -28.25
C PHE A 163 16.60 -5.82 -27.44
N ILE A 164 17.19 -7.01 -27.32
CA ILE A 164 18.51 -7.20 -26.76
C ILE A 164 19.37 -7.98 -27.73
N LYS A 165 20.56 -7.46 -28.00
CA LYS A 165 21.61 -8.15 -28.75
C LYS A 165 22.87 -8.20 -27.91
N ILE A 166 23.38 -9.40 -27.68
CA ILE A 166 24.60 -9.63 -26.90
C ILE A 166 25.70 -10.04 -27.85
N ARG A 167 26.85 -9.38 -27.70
CA ARG A 167 28.04 -9.61 -28.49
C ARG A 167 29.22 -9.91 -27.58
N ARG A 168 30.05 -10.87 -27.97
CA ARG A 168 31.32 -11.12 -27.28
C ARG A 168 32.35 -10.02 -27.61
N LEU A 169 33.05 -9.51 -26.60
CA LEU A 169 34.20 -8.62 -26.79
C LEU A 169 35.51 -9.40 -26.71
N GLY A 170 36.40 -9.16 -27.68
CA GLY A 170 37.70 -9.81 -27.78
C GLY A 170 37.79 -10.82 -28.94
N SER A 171 39.00 -11.08 -29.38
CA SER A 171 39.32 -12.06 -30.41
C SER A 171 39.68 -13.38 -29.76
N LEU A 172 38.99 -14.48 -30.10
CA LEU A 172 39.42 -15.81 -29.67
C LEU A 172 39.16 -16.91 -30.72
N PRO A 173 39.93 -18.00 -30.64
CA PRO A 173 39.89 -19.10 -31.60
C PRO A 173 38.62 -19.93 -31.40
N ASP A 174 37.76 -19.86 -32.39
CA ASP A 174 36.84 -20.88 -32.92
C ASP A 174 36.59 -22.16 -32.09
N THR A 175 36.20 -22.04 -30.81
CA THR A 175 35.75 -23.19 -30.00
C THR A 175 34.27 -23.07 -29.67
N SER A 176 33.52 -23.94 -30.34
CA SER A 176 32.09 -24.30 -30.31
C SER A 176 31.32 -24.41 -28.98
N LEU A 177 31.77 -23.79 -27.88
CA LEU A 177 30.94 -23.75 -26.67
C LEU A 177 29.78 -22.76 -26.89
N LEU A 178 28.56 -23.28 -26.86
CA LEU A 178 27.34 -22.48 -26.83
C LEU A 178 27.35 -21.64 -25.54
N GLU A 179 27.72 -20.38 -25.67
CA GLU A 179 27.60 -19.42 -24.59
C GLU A 179 26.16 -18.89 -24.56
N SER A 180 25.59 -18.92 -23.36
CA SER A 180 24.24 -18.40 -23.13
C SER A 180 24.29 -17.26 -22.13
N ALA A 181 23.46 -16.26 -22.34
CA ALA A 181 23.11 -15.28 -21.33
C ALA A 181 21.67 -15.52 -20.88
N ARG A 182 21.31 -14.95 -19.74
CA ARG A 182 19.97 -15.00 -19.19
C ARG A 182 19.52 -13.58 -18.89
N VAL A 183 18.32 -13.23 -19.32
CA VAL A 183 17.64 -12.02 -18.87
C VAL A 183 16.53 -12.45 -17.92
N ASN A 184 16.56 -11.90 -16.71
CA ASN A 184 15.45 -11.99 -15.78
C ASN A 184 14.65 -10.68 -15.91
N ILE A 185 13.38 -10.78 -16.25
CA ILE A 185 12.50 -9.65 -16.53
C ILE A 185 11.42 -9.65 -15.47
N GLU A 186 11.25 -8.52 -14.81
CA GLU A 186 10.14 -8.31 -13.89
C GLU A 186 8.95 -7.74 -14.67
N THR A 187 7.84 -8.48 -14.67
CA THR A 187 6.55 -8.03 -15.20
C THR A 187 5.54 -7.94 -14.08
N GLU A 188 4.53 -7.10 -14.25
CA GLU A 188 3.48 -6.95 -13.26
C GLU A 188 2.30 -7.88 -13.57
N ILE A 189 1.94 -8.78 -12.64
CA ILE A 189 0.75 -9.62 -12.78
C ILE A 189 -0.43 -8.90 -12.16
N LEU A 190 -1.53 -8.69 -12.91
CA LEU A 190 -2.76 -8.15 -12.33
C LEU A 190 -3.30 -9.05 -11.21
N ILE A 191 -3.34 -8.52 -9.99
CA ILE A 191 -4.01 -9.15 -8.85
C ILE A 191 -5.21 -8.28 -8.48
N PRO A 192 -6.43 -8.77 -8.75
CA PRO A 192 -7.64 -8.01 -8.46
C PRO A 192 -7.85 -7.77 -6.97
N ASN A 193 -7.44 -8.71 -6.11
CA ASN A 193 -7.59 -8.65 -4.66
C ASN A 193 -6.21 -8.66 -4.00
N LYS A 194 -5.74 -7.48 -3.60
CA LYS A 194 -4.42 -7.31 -3.02
C LYS A 194 -4.52 -7.41 -1.51
N ILE A 195 -3.61 -8.17 -0.90
CA ILE A 195 -3.54 -8.27 0.55
C ILE A 195 -2.99 -6.95 1.10
N VAL A 196 -3.64 -6.44 2.14
CA VAL A 196 -3.22 -5.22 2.84
C VAL A 196 -3.07 -5.52 4.33
N GLY A 197 -2.38 -4.63 5.05
CA GLY A 197 -2.10 -4.82 6.47
C GLY A 197 -3.35 -4.94 7.36
N GLY A 198 -3.14 -5.54 8.54
CA GLY A 198 -4.20 -5.75 9.53
C GLY A 198 -4.97 -7.05 9.34
N LEU A 199 -5.81 -7.37 10.33
CA LEU A 199 -6.61 -8.59 10.37
C LEU A 199 -8.11 -8.29 10.37
N ARG A 200 -8.87 -9.22 9.81
CA ARG A 200 -10.33 -9.29 9.91
C ARG A 200 -10.76 -10.67 10.35
N ILE A 201 -11.96 -10.77 10.93
CA ILE A 201 -12.51 -12.04 11.40
C ILE A 201 -12.93 -12.86 10.17
N LYS A 202 -12.28 -14.00 9.95
CA LYS A 202 -12.66 -14.95 8.90
C LYS A 202 -13.87 -15.77 9.29
N ASN A 203 -13.83 -16.32 10.51
CA ASN A 203 -14.94 -17.08 11.07
C ASN A 203 -14.94 -17.01 12.58
N MET A 204 -16.11 -17.32 13.14
CA MET A 204 -16.35 -17.40 14.58
C MET A 204 -17.04 -18.72 14.88
N GLN A 205 -16.60 -19.39 15.93
CA GLN A 205 -17.25 -20.60 16.44
C GLN A 205 -17.75 -20.33 17.85
N VAL A 206 -19.05 -20.43 18.05
CA VAL A 206 -19.72 -20.30 19.34
C VAL A 206 -20.13 -21.68 19.82
N THR A 207 -19.62 -22.09 20.96
CA THR A 207 -19.97 -23.34 21.63
C THR A 207 -20.69 -23.02 22.93
N ASP A 208 -21.98 -23.37 23.03
CA ASP A 208 -22.75 -23.23 24.26
C ASP A 208 -22.84 -24.58 24.98
N LEU A 209 -22.15 -24.71 26.13
CA LEU A 209 -22.17 -25.92 26.93
C LEU A 209 -23.53 -26.22 27.56
N THR A 210 -24.40 -25.22 27.70
CA THR A 210 -25.71 -25.35 28.34
C THR A 210 -26.72 -26.03 27.41
N TYR A 211 -26.67 -25.67 26.12
CA TYR A 211 -27.63 -26.14 25.11
C TYR A 211 -27.02 -27.11 24.09
N GLY A 212 -25.71 -27.37 24.17
CA GLY A 212 -24.98 -28.23 23.23
C GLY A 212 -24.93 -27.68 21.80
N ALA A 213 -25.27 -26.40 21.61
CA ALA A 213 -25.32 -25.76 20.31
C ALA A 213 -23.91 -25.34 19.87
N ASN A 214 -23.53 -25.73 18.65
CA ASN A 214 -22.35 -25.22 17.96
C ASN A 214 -22.82 -24.35 16.79
N LEU A 215 -22.66 -23.04 16.93
CA LEU A 215 -22.92 -22.08 15.86
C LEU A 215 -21.59 -21.69 15.23
N GLN A 216 -21.43 -21.97 13.94
CA GLN A 216 -20.31 -21.45 13.17
C GLN A 216 -20.80 -20.32 12.29
N ARG A 217 -20.09 -19.21 12.30
CA ARG A 217 -20.36 -18.02 11.49
C ARG A 217 -19.17 -17.73 10.60
N ASN A 218 -19.38 -17.71 9.29
CA ASN A 218 -18.36 -17.38 8.31
C ASN A 218 -18.61 -15.97 7.77
N TYR A 219 -17.54 -15.19 7.63
CA TYR A 219 -17.59 -13.82 7.12
C TYR A 219 -16.94 -13.77 5.74
N PHE A 220 -17.58 -13.07 4.81
CA PHE A 220 -17.11 -12.88 3.45
C PHE A 220 -17.06 -11.39 3.14
N TYR A 221 -15.92 -10.96 2.60
CA TYR A 221 -15.57 -9.56 2.35
C TYR A 221 -15.37 -9.29 0.85
N ASN A 222 -16.24 -9.88 0.03
CA ASN A 222 -16.24 -9.77 -1.43
C ASN A 222 -17.66 -9.54 -1.96
N GLU A 223 -17.76 -9.13 -3.23
CA GLU A 223 -19.05 -8.78 -3.85
C GLU A 223 -20.03 -9.96 -3.88
N ALA A 224 -19.54 -11.17 -4.14
CA ALA A 224 -20.34 -12.39 -4.24
C ALA A 224 -20.90 -12.85 -2.88
N GLY A 225 -20.22 -12.49 -1.79
CA GLY A 225 -20.56 -12.92 -0.43
C GLY A 225 -20.34 -14.42 -0.22
N ASP A 226 -19.31 -14.99 -0.83
CA ASP A 226 -18.98 -16.42 -0.78
C ASP A 226 -17.45 -16.65 -0.82
N SER A 227 -17.02 -17.91 -0.92
CA SER A 227 -15.59 -18.28 -0.96
C SER A 227 -14.94 -18.16 -2.34
N SER A 228 -15.58 -17.52 -3.32
CA SER A 228 -15.02 -17.40 -4.67
C SER A 228 -13.80 -16.45 -4.68
N SER A 229 -12.68 -16.95 -5.21
CA SER A 229 -11.45 -16.16 -5.38
C SER A 229 -11.58 -15.06 -6.44
N ASN A 230 -12.50 -15.25 -7.39
CA ASN A 230 -12.70 -14.34 -8.52
C ASN A 230 -13.59 -13.13 -8.18
N SER A 231 -14.22 -13.13 -6.99
CA SER A 231 -15.02 -11.99 -6.56
C SER A 231 -14.12 -10.90 -5.97
N LEU A 232 -14.28 -9.67 -6.45
CA LEU A 232 -13.55 -8.52 -5.93
C LEU A 232 -13.85 -8.29 -4.46
N SER A 233 -12.83 -7.91 -3.72
CA SER A 233 -12.94 -7.54 -2.32
C SER A 233 -13.72 -6.24 -2.20
N THR A 234 -14.57 -6.18 -1.18
CA THR A 234 -15.33 -4.98 -0.82
C THR A 234 -14.56 -4.07 0.14
N GLY A 235 -13.30 -4.43 0.44
CA GLY A 235 -12.38 -3.67 1.29
C GLY A 235 -11.81 -2.47 0.55
N GLU A 236 -11.94 -1.30 1.15
CA GLU A 236 -11.52 -0.02 0.64
C GLU A 236 -10.52 0.62 1.61
N ILE A 237 -9.50 1.23 1.05
CA ILE A 237 -8.52 2.06 1.76
C ILE A 237 -8.63 3.49 1.22
N SER A 238 -8.37 4.48 2.08
CA SER A 238 -8.41 5.90 1.71
C SER A 238 -7.46 6.26 0.58
N ASN A 239 -6.24 5.76 0.68
CA ASN A 239 -5.11 6.15 -0.14
C ASN A 239 -4.00 5.09 -0.04
N VAL A 240 -3.18 5.00 -1.07
CA VAL A 240 -1.95 4.19 -1.05
C VAL A 240 -0.81 5.05 -0.47
N PRO A 241 0.04 4.51 0.44
CA PRO A 241 1.19 5.24 0.94
C PRO A 241 2.11 5.66 -0.21
N LYS A 242 2.33 6.96 -0.36
CA LYS A 242 3.29 7.52 -1.33
C LYS A 242 4.64 7.76 -0.63
N TYR A 243 5.72 7.31 -1.26
CA TYR A 243 7.08 7.52 -0.76
C TYR A 243 7.79 8.55 -1.62
N GLY A 244 8.35 9.57 -0.98
CA GLY A 244 9.05 10.66 -1.67
C GLY A 244 10.57 10.45 -1.69
N ARG A 245 11.23 11.03 -2.69
CA ARG A 245 12.69 11.17 -2.74
C ARG A 245 13.05 12.64 -2.61
N GLN A 246 13.83 12.99 -1.61
CA GLN A 246 14.50 14.28 -1.52
C GLN A 246 15.96 14.10 -1.91
N THR A 247 16.39 14.87 -2.91
CA THR A 247 17.79 14.94 -3.32
C THR A 247 18.33 16.30 -2.86
N VAL A 248 19.40 16.27 -2.07
CA VAL A 248 20.17 17.47 -1.76
C VAL A 248 21.47 17.38 -2.53
N GLU A 249 21.59 18.24 -3.53
CA GLU A 249 22.82 18.42 -4.28
C GLU A 249 23.56 19.61 -3.66
N ILE A 250 24.67 19.33 -2.98
CA ILE A 250 25.48 20.39 -2.38
C ILE A 250 26.42 20.93 -3.46
N TRP A 251 25.96 21.97 -4.14
CA TRP A 251 26.82 22.81 -4.94
C TRP A 251 27.60 23.72 -3.99
N ASN A 252 28.91 23.53 -3.89
CA ASN A 252 29.78 24.38 -3.09
C ASN A 252 29.97 25.73 -3.84
N SER A 253 28.94 26.57 -3.85
CA SER A 253 28.87 27.79 -4.68
C SER A 253 29.69 28.97 -4.14
N SER A 254 30.44 28.79 -3.06
CA SER A 254 31.24 29.84 -2.42
C SER A 254 32.75 29.63 -2.51
N TYR A 255 33.24 28.63 -3.24
CA TYR A 255 34.67 28.37 -3.30
C TYR A 255 35.35 29.29 -4.31
N GLU A 256 36.05 30.31 -3.80
CA GLU A 256 36.99 31.07 -4.61
C GLU A 256 38.08 30.13 -5.16
N PRO A 257 38.38 30.13 -6.46
CA PRO A 257 39.11 29.04 -7.13
C PRO A 257 40.62 28.98 -6.86
N SER A 258 41.15 29.62 -5.82
CA SER A 258 42.55 30.05 -5.87
C SER A 258 43.61 29.08 -5.32
N LEU A 259 43.30 28.03 -4.56
CA LEU A 259 44.36 27.25 -3.87
C LEU A 259 44.22 25.72 -3.80
N PHE A 260 43.14 25.11 -4.29
CA PHE A 260 43.04 23.66 -4.40
C PHE A 260 42.60 23.28 -5.82
N SER A 261 43.33 22.37 -6.46
CA SER A 261 43.03 21.91 -7.81
C SER A 261 41.62 21.33 -7.87
N PHE A 262 40.95 21.51 -9.01
CA PHE A 262 39.62 21.00 -9.32
C PHE A 262 39.46 19.47 -9.10
N ASP A 263 40.56 18.76 -8.84
CA ASP A 263 40.61 17.31 -8.66
C ASP A 263 39.97 16.80 -7.35
N TYR A 264 39.55 17.67 -6.43
CA TYR A 264 39.07 17.27 -5.09
C TYR A 264 37.62 17.66 -4.73
N CYS A 265 36.88 18.34 -5.61
CA CYS A 265 35.47 18.59 -5.38
C CYS A 265 34.64 17.40 -5.87
N LEU A 266 34.47 16.38 -5.02
CA LEU A 266 33.49 15.33 -5.27
C LEU A 266 32.08 15.93 -5.05
N PRO A 267 31.19 15.95 -6.07
CA PRO A 267 29.81 16.31 -5.85
C PRO A 267 29.22 15.36 -4.80
N GLN A 268 28.79 15.91 -3.68
CA GLN A 268 28.11 15.15 -2.64
C GLN A 268 26.60 15.29 -2.86
N THR A 269 26.00 14.24 -3.39
CA THR A 269 24.54 14.12 -3.47
C THR A 269 24.05 13.30 -2.29
N TYR A 270 23.23 13.91 -1.45
CA TYR A 270 22.54 13.21 -0.37
C TYR A 270 21.15 12.82 -0.85
N TYR A 271 20.82 11.53 -0.72
CA TYR A 271 19.48 11.02 -0.95
C TYR A 271 18.83 10.76 0.39
N ARG A 272 17.64 11.35 0.60
CA ARG A 272 16.76 10.99 1.71
C ARG A 272 15.43 10.51 1.14
N PHE A 273 15.03 9.32 1.55
CA PHE A 273 13.69 8.83 1.31
C PHE A 273 12.76 9.30 2.42
N LEU A 274 11.60 9.80 2.03
CA LEU A 274 10.58 10.28 2.95
C LEU A 274 9.45 9.25 2.95
N SER A 275 9.15 8.67 4.11
CA SER A 275 7.91 7.93 4.32
C SER A 275 6.71 8.83 4.04
N SER A 276 5.58 8.23 3.67
CA SER A 276 4.33 8.99 3.50
C SER A 276 4.09 9.86 4.73
N ALA A 277 3.90 11.16 4.50
CA ALA A 277 3.66 12.13 5.57
C ALA A 277 2.23 12.04 6.13
N TYR A 278 1.37 11.19 5.53
CA TYR A 278 0.00 10.98 5.98
C TYR A 278 -0.20 9.55 6.43
N PRO A 279 -0.79 9.33 7.62
CA PRO A 279 -1.27 8.01 7.96
C PRO A 279 -2.42 7.63 7.03
N LEU A 280 -2.62 6.33 6.87
CA LEU A 280 -3.80 5.82 6.22
C LEU A 280 -5.04 6.36 6.91
N GLY A 281 -5.97 6.87 6.13
CA GLY A 281 -7.31 7.19 6.55
C GLY A 281 -7.97 6.02 7.27
N VAL A 282 -8.99 6.33 8.06
CA VAL A 282 -9.74 5.35 8.82
C VAL A 282 -11.22 5.37 8.45
N THR A 283 -11.87 4.24 8.68
CA THR A 283 -13.30 4.01 8.65
C THR A 283 -13.70 3.37 9.97
N SER A 284 -14.32 4.16 10.86
CA SER A 284 -14.68 3.75 12.22
C SER A 284 -13.48 3.17 13.00
N GLY A 285 -12.32 3.81 12.88
CA GLY A 285 -11.07 3.38 13.51
C GLY A 285 -10.31 2.22 12.82
N SER A 286 -10.81 1.67 11.72
CA SER A 286 -10.09 0.68 10.89
C SER A 286 -9.48 1.34 9.66
N HIS A 287 -8.26 0.98 9.28
CA HIS A 287 -7.63 1.46 8.03
C HIS A 287 -8.23 0.85 6.76
N VAL A 288 -8.97 -0.26 6.90
CA VAL A 288 -9.71 -0.89 5.81
C VAL A 288 -11.20 -0.85 6.16
N GLY A 289 -11.96 -0.12 5.35
CA GLY A 289 -13.42 -0.05 5.45
C GLY A 289 -14.06 -1.01 4.47
N TYR A 290 -15.06 -1.79 4.88
CA TYR A 290 -15.75 -2.71 3.98
C TYR A 290 -17.11 -2.15 3.56
N ARG A 291 -17.32 -2.00 2.26
CA ARG A 291 -18.61 -1.55 1.70
C ARG A 291 -19.71 -2.60 1.85
N LYS A 292 -19.35 -3.88 1.90
CA LYS A 292 -20.26 -5.00 2.08
C LYS A 292 -19.58 -6.11 2.89
N VAL A 293 -20.31 -6.68 3.84
CA VAL A 293 -19.91 -7.90 4.56
C VAL A 293 -21.06 -8.89 4.49
N THR A 294 -20.77 -10.11 4.06
CA THR A 294 -21.74 -11.21 4.06
C THR A 294 -21.41 -12.18 5.18
N VAL A 295 -22.40 -12.50 6.00
CA VAL A 295 -22.29 -13.40 7.14
C VAL A 295 -23.15 -14.63 6.85
N VAL A 296 -22.57 -15.82 6.95
CA VAL A 296 -23.29 -17.08 6.77
C VAL A 296 -23.14 -17.94 8.02
N ASP A 297 -24.27 -18.19 8.68
CA ASP A 297 -24.36 -19.03 9.88
C ASP A 297 -24.54 -20.50 9.49
N SER A 298 -24.09 -21.44 10.35
CA SER A 298 -24.25 -22.89 10.17
C SER A 298 -25.73 -23.31 10.09
N ASN A 299 -26.63 -22.50 10.65
CA ASN A 299 -28.09 -22.66 10.52
C ASN A 299 -28.64 -22.22 9.15
N ALA A 300 -27.76 -21.97 8.18
CA ALA A 300 -28.09 -21.60 6.81
C ALA A 300 -28.83 -20.25 6.66
N LEU A 301 -28.65 -19.35 7.63
CA LEU A 301 -29.00 -17.94 7.49
C LEU A 301 -27.83 -17.19 6.84
N ARG A 302 -28.13 -16.37 5.85
CA ARG A 302 -27.17 -15.44 5.23
C ARG A 302 -27.63 -14.02 5.49
N THR A 303 -26.75 -13.17 5.98
CA THR A 303 -27.00 -11.74 6.17
C THR A 303 -25.99 -10.95 5.35
N GLU A 304 -26.45 -10.05 4.51
CA GLU A 304 -25.61 -9.10 3.81
C GLU A 304 -25.79 -7.72 4.44
N SER A 305 -24.69 -7.11 4.88
CA SER A 305 -24.67 -5.78 5.45
C SER A 305 -23.84 -4.86 4.56
N TYR A 306 -24.40 -3.70 4.22
CA TYR A 306 -23.77 -2.68 3.39
C TYR A 306 -23.46 -1.46 4.23
N PHE A 307 -22.29 -0.87 4.03
CA PHE A 307 -21.80 0.24 4.84
C PHE A 307 -21.36 1.41 3.97
N THR A 308 -21.43 2.62 4.54
CA THR A 308 -20.72 3.77 3.98
C THR A 308 -19.21 3.54 4.06
N SER A 309 -18.49 4.02 3.06
CA SER A 309 -17.09 3.69 2.81
C SER A 309 -16.31 4.88 2.25
N PHE A 310 -15.05 4.67 1.85
CA PHE A 310 -14.24 5.71 1.21
C PHE A 310 -14.80 6.09 -0.16
N LYS A 311 -15.49 5.17 -0.85
CA LYS A 311 -16.20 5.50 -2.09
C LYS A 311 -17.31 6.53 -1.89
N ASP A 312 -18.01 6.48 -0.76
CA ASP A 312 -19.11 7.41 -0.46
C ASP A 312 -18.60 8.75 0.09
N PHE A 313 -17.54 8.69 0.91
CA PHE A 313 -16.94 9.85 1.57
C PHE A 313 -15.42 9.83 1.38
N PRO A 314 -14.90 10.12 0.16
CA PRO A 314 -13.48 9.99 -0.17
C PRO A 314 -12.62 10.98 0.59
N GLU A 315 -11.38 10.62 0.88
CA GLU A 315 -10.41 11.57 1.45
C GLU A 315 -10.02 12.62 0.41
N TYR A 316 -10.04 13.89 0.80
CA TYR A 316 -9.60 14.98 -0.09
C TYR A 316 -8.08 15.12 -0.11
N ARG A 317 -7.38 14.40 0.77
CA ARG A 317 -5.93 14.41 0.87
C ARG A 317 -5.40 13.21 0.10
N ASP A 318 -4.59 13.47 -0.91
CA ASP A 318 -4.01 12.46 -1.80
C ASP A 318 -2.72 11.81 -1.21
N GLY A 319 -2.49 11.97 0.09
CA GLY A 319 -1.26 11.55 0.75
C GLY A 319 -0.06 12.47 0.52
N TYR A 320 -0.22 13.65 -0.10
CA TYR A 320 0.83 14.65 -0.28
C TYR A 320 0.47 16.01 0.35
N TYR A 321 1.48 16.74 0.86
CA TYR A 321 1.30 18.09 1.42
C TYR A 321 1.93 19.07 0.41
N PRO A 322 1.13 19.86 -0.33
CA PRO A 322 1.68 20.86 -1.25
C PRO A 322 2.12 22.15 -0.54
N GLY A 323 1.86 22.29 0.78
CA GLY A 323 2.27 23.47 1.52
C GLY A 323 3.75 23.41 1.90
N GLU A 324 4.45 24.52 1.74
CA GLU A 324 5.78 24.69 2.31
C GLU A 324 5.74 24.30 3.80
N SER A 325 6.61 23.40 4.25
CA SER A 325 6.67 22.84 5.60
C SER A 325 7.13 23.87 6.66
N LYS A 326 6.59 25.08 6.65
CA LYS A 326 7.04 26.18 7.51
C LYS A 326 6.46 26.10 8.93
N ASP A 327 5.39 25.32 9.14
CA ASP A 327 4.75 25.15 10.45
C ASP A 327 4.70 23.68 10.91
N VAL A 328 5.86 23.00 10.95
CA VAL A 328 5.97 21.75 11.71
C VAL A 328 5.94 22.12 13.18
N GLY A 329 4.76 22.09 13.81
CA GLY A 329 4.62 22.42 15.23
C GLY A 329 5.60 21.58 16.07
N GLU A 330 6.33 22.18 16.99
CA GLU A 330 7.19 21.44 17.92
C GLU A 330 6.35 21.00 19.13
N LEU A 331 6.42 19.72 19.51
CA LEU A 331 5.85 19.22 20.77
C LEU A 331 6.93 19.32 21.86
N LEU A 332 6.66 20.03 22.95
CA LEU A 332 7.54 20.07 24.12
C LEU A 332 7.12 19.01 25.15
N ILE A 333 7.95 17.98 25.34
CA ILE A 333 7.81 17.01 26.44
C ILE A 333 9.03 17.18 27.36
N ASN A 334 8.79 17.52 28.63
CA ASN A 334 9.83 17.77 29.64
C ASN A 334 10.87 18.82 29.20
N GLY A 335 10.44 19.89 28.53
CA GLY A 335 11.33 20.95 28.05
C GLY A 335 12.17 20.59 26.83
N LYS A 336 12.05 19.37 26.30
CA LYS A 336 12.69 18.94 25.05
C LYS A 336 11.70 19.06 23.90
N LYS A 337 12.14 19.73 22.83
CA LYS A 337 11.39 19.88 21.58
C LYS A 337 11.47 18.57 20.78
N TYR A 338 10.32 18.07 20.38
CA TYR A 338 10.17 16.95 19.46
C TYR A 338 9.47 17.47 18.22
N GLU A 339 9.97 17.12 17.03
CA GLU A 339 9.22 17.36 15.79
C GLU A 339 7.86 16.67 15.91
N LYS A 340 6.77 17.45 15.83
CA LYS A 340 5.42 16.89 15.69
C LYS A 340 5.21 16.60 14.21
N SER A 341 5.93 15.60 13.70
CA SER A 341 5.78 15.18 12.31
C SER A 341 5.83 13.65 12.15
N PRO A 342 4.81 13.03 11.53
CA PRO A 342 3.45 13.54 11.32
C PRO A 342 2.50 12.98 12.38
N LEU A 343 1.77 13.87 13.09
CA LEU A 343 0.47 13.48 13.61
C LEU A 343 -0.56 13.73 12.50
N ALA A 344 -1.39 12.73 12.21
CA ALA A 344 -2.55 12.91 11.37
C ALA A 344 -3.34 14.13 11.86
N PRO A 345 -3.72 15.07 11.00
CA PRO A 345 -4.98 15.74 11.25
C PRO A 345 -6.06 14.66 11.26
N THR A 346 -6.86 14.60 12.32
CA THR A 346 -8.09 13.81 12.32
C THR A 346 -8.90 14.25 11.10
N ASP A 347 -9.09 13.36 10.11
CA ASP A 347 -10.09 13.64 9.07
C ASP A 347 -11.43 13.70 9.79
N GLU A 348 -12.04 14.87 9.75
CA GLU A 348 -13.33 15.10 10.38
C GLU A 348 -14.39 14.16 9.80
N ARG A 349 -14.16 13.46 8.68
CA ARG A 349 -15.18 12.63 8.03
C ARG A 349 -15.16 11.14 8.36
N ASP A 350 -14.28 10.68 9.26
CA ASP A 350 -14.32 9.27 9.71
C ASP A 350 -15.71 8.90 10.28
N TYR A 351 -16.36 9.82 10.98
CA TYR A 351 -17.70 9.59 11.54
C TYR A 351 -18.79 9.38 10.47
N LEU A 352 -18.55 9.73 9.20
CA LEU A 352 -19.48 9.51 8.08
C LEU A 352 -19.36 8.10 7.49
N ARG A 353 -18.23 7.42 7.73
CA ARG A 353 -17.90 6.09 7.19
C ARG A 353 -18.32 4.99 8.18
N GLY A 354 -18.44 3.76 7.68
CA GLY A 354 -18.81 2.59 8.48
C GLY A 354 -20.27 2.55 8.94
N LYS A 355 -21.16 3.39 8.38
CA LYS A 355 -22.58 3.42 8.74
C LYS A 355 -23.35 2.36 7.96
N LEU A 356 -24.13 1.52 8.63
CA LEU A 356 -24.93 0.46 8.02
C LEU A 356 -26.07 1.07 7.18
N THR A 357 -25.93 1.11 5.86
CA THR A 357 -26.94 1.70 4.95
C THR A 357 -28.00 0.70 4.54
N LYS A 358 -27.66 -0.59 4.44
CA LYS A 358 -28.60 -1.63 4.04
C LYS A 358 -28.26 -2.96 4.68
N GLN A 359 -29.28 -3.72 5.05
CA GLN A 359 -29.16 -5.09 5.52
C GLN A 359 -30.19 -5.97 4.82
N ILE A 360 -29.74 -7.10 4.26
CA ILE A 360 -30.60 -8.09 3.62
C ILE A 360 -30.41 -9.43 4.31
N MET A 361 -31.50 -10.05 4.75
CA MET A 361 -31.45 -11.39 5.33
C MET A 361 -32.01 -12.41 4.36
N TYR A 362 -31.38 -13.58 4.35
CA TYR A 362 -31.73 -14.72 3.52
C TYR A 362 -31.82 -15.98 4.37
N GLU A 363 -32.73 -16.86 3.96
CA GLU A 363 -32.89 -18.21 4.48
C GLU A 363 -32.58 -19.20 3.36
N LYS A 364 -31.87 -20.29 3.68
CA LYS A 364 -31.61 -21.36 2.71
C LYS A 364 -32.81 -22.28 2.58
N PHE A 365 -33.41 -22.31 1.40
CA PHE A 365 -34.53 -23.19 1.05
C PHE A 365 -34.17 -23.98 -0.21
N ASN A 366 -34.22 -25.31 -0.15
CA ASN A 366 -33.83 -26.21 -1.26
C ASN A 366 -32.43 -25.93 -1.84
N GLY A 367 -31.47 -25.64 -0.96
CA GLY A 367 -30.08 -25.37 -1.37
C GLY A 367 -29.82 -23.94 -1.86
N GLN A 368 -30.86 -23.13 -2.08
CA GLN A 368 -30.74 -21.75 -2.56
C GLN A 368 -31.08 -20.76 -1.45
N PHE A 369 -30.42 -19.60 -1.47
CA PHE A 369 -30.74 -18.52 -0.54
C PHE A 369 -31.92 -17.70 -1.05
N ARG A 370 -33.02 -17.67 -0.28
CA ARG A 370 -34.19 -16.85 -0.55
C ARG A 370 -34.18 -15.67 0.40
N LYS A 371 -34.33 -14.46 -0.15
CA LYS A 371 -34.47 -13.22 0.63
C LYS A 371 -35.72 -13.28 1.51
N ILE A 372 -35.57 -13.00 2.80
CA ILE A 372 -36.67 -12.99 3.79
C ILE A 372 -36.99 -11.57 4.27
N SER A 373 -35.99 -10.69 4.35
CA SER A 373 -36.18 -9.30 4.75
C SER A 373 -35.10 -8.40 4.15
N GLU A 374 -35.41 -7.11 4.04
CA GLU A 374 -34.46 -6.05 3.72
C GLU A 374 -34.80 -4.82 4.56
N THR A 375 -33.78 -4.13 5.01
CA THR A 375 -33.89 -2.89 5.77
C THR A 375 -32.87 -1.91 5.22
N GLU A 376 -33.34 -0.71 4.89
CA GLU A 376 -32.49 0.39 4.45
C GLU A 376 -32.49 1.49 5.50
N ASN A 377 -31.30 1.98 5.84
CA ASN A 377 -31.12 3.09 6.76
C ASN A 377 -30.66 4.32 5.97
N GLN A 378 -31.36 5.43 6.16
CA GLN A 378 -30.98 6.72 5.61
C GLN A 378 -30.36 7.58 6.71
N TYR A 379 -29.18 8.11 6.44
CA TYR A 379 -28.48 9.02 7.34
C TYR A 379 -28.53 10.43 6.79
N VAL A 380 -29.03 11.36 7.59
CA VAL A 380 -28.99 12.79 7.28
C VAL A 380 -27.81 13.40 8.03
N PHE A 381 -26.75 13.74 7.30
CA PHE A 381 -25.59 14.40 7.87
C PHE A 381 -25.81 15.90 7.82
N ASN A 382 -26.10 16.50 8.96
CA ASN A 382 -26.09 17.95 9.07
C ASN A 382 -24.63 18.39 9.10
N MET A 383 -24.10 18.90 7.98
CA MET A 383 -22.69 19.31 7.82
C MET A 383 -22.31 20.56 8.64
N GLY A 384 -23.06 20.89 9.70
CA GLY A 384 -22.69 21.96 10.61
C GLY A 384 -22.60 23.32 9.95
N MET A 385 -23.22 23.52 8.78
CA MET A 385 -23.58 24.87 8.36
C MET A 385 -24.55 25.39 9.43
N GLN A 386 -23.99 26.02 10.47
CA GLN A 386 -24.65 27.15 11.06
C GLN A 386 -24.92 28.07 9.89
N VAL A 387 -26.14 27.99 9.34
CA VAL A 387 -26.75 29.14 8.70
C VAL A 387 -26.78 30.14 9.84
N SER A 388 -25.70 30.91 9.98
CA SER A 388 -25.75 32.22 10.60
C SER A 388 -27.05 32.79 10.09
N ARG A 389 -28.02 33.02 10.98
CA ARG A 389 -29.19 33.82 10.67
C ARG A 389 -28.67 35.25 10.45
N THR A 390 -27.90 35.45 9.39
CA THR A 390 -27.79 36.73 8.75
C THR A 390 -29.19 36.93 8.23
N LYS A 391 -29.99 37.69 8.98
CA LYS A 391 -31.23 38.27 8.51
C LYS A 391 -30.80 39.23 7.40
N ILE A 392 -30.52 38.69 6.22
CA ILE A 392 -30.42 39.50 5.01
C ILE A 392 -31.88 39.91 4.78
N VAL A 393 -32.23 41.08 5.28
CA VAL A 393 -33.39 41.81 4.81
C VAL A 393 -33.02 42.21 3.39
N LEU A 394 -33.26 41.31 2.44
CA LEU A 394 -33.27 41.68 1.03
C LEU A 394 -34.53 42.53 0.83
N PRO A 395 -34.41 43.77 0.32
CA PRO A 395 -35.56 44.48 -0.18
C PRO A 395 -36.04 43.74 -1.42
N ASP A 396 -37.28 43.24 -1.36
CA ASP A 396 -38.12 42.78 -2.47
C ASP A 396 -37.40 42.37 -3.76
N VAL A 397 -36.84 41.15 -3.78
CA VAL A 397 -36.61 40.42 -5.03
C VAL A 397 -37.09 38.99 -4.84
N TYR A 398 -38.31 38.75 -5.32
CA TYR A 398 -38.85 37.43 -5.62
C TYR A 398 -37.99 36.74 -6.69
N GLU A 399 -37.94 35.41 -6.64
CA GLU A 399 -37.37 34.48 -7.64
C GLU A 399 -35.84 34.35 -7.68
N PHE A 400 -35.29 33.42 -6.89
CA PHE A 400 -34.60 32.23 -7.40
C PHE A 400 -34.18 31.34 -6.22
N ILE A 401 -34.09 30.03 -6.46
CA ILE A 401 -33.81 28.93 -5.50
C ILE A 401 -35.07 28.30 -4.90
N SER A 402 -35.96 27.82 -5.77
CA SER A 402 -36.79 26.64 -5.51
C SER A 402 -36.25 25.48 -6.36
N GLY A 403 -35.38 24.67 -5.76
CA GLY A 403 -34.69 23.58 -6.46
C GLY A 403 -34.31 22.43 -5.54
N MET A 404 -35.06 22.19 -4.47
CA MET A 404 -35.01 20.93 -3.72
C MET A 404 -36.43 20.57 -3.29
N VAL A 405 -36.98 19.58 -3.99
CA VAL A 405 -38.34 19.07 -3.85
C VAL A 405 -38.45 18.31 -2.53
N PHE A 406 -39.17 18.88 -1.56
CA PHE A 406 -39.81 18.11 -0.50
C PHE A 406 -41.18 17.67 -1.02
N ASN A 407 -41.37 16.36 -1.18
CA ASN A 407 -42.71 15.78 -1.31
C ASN A 407 -43.42 15.92 0.04
N LEU A 408 -44.25 16.95 0.18
CA LEU A 408 -45.27 17.00 1.21
C LEU A 408 -46.62 16.87 0.52
N VAL A 409 -47.24 15.70 0.70
CA VAL A 409 -48.65 15.44 0.38
C VAL A 409 -49.50 16.39 1.24
N PRO A 410 -50.35 17.27 0.67
CA PRO A 410 -51.27 18.04 1.47
C PRO A 410 -52.48 17.16 1.80
N ASN A 411 -52.64 16.82 3.09
CA ASN A 411 -53.91 16.35 3.61
C ASN A 411 -54.89 17.52 3.70
N SER A 412 -56.10 17.24 3.25
CA SER A 412 -57.23 18.13 3.08
C SER A 412 -57.87 18.62 4.38
N SER A 413 -58.59 19.75 4.22
CA SER A 413 -59.77 20.24 4.96
C SER A 413 -59.61 20.63 6.42
N ASP A 414 -59.60 21.95 6.72
CA ASP A 414 -60.84 22.67 7.07
C ASP A 414 -60.64 24.21 7.06
N PRO A 415 -61.69 25.04 6.83
CA PRO A 415 -61.60 26.49 6.69
C PRO A 415 -62.08 27.26 7.94
N ALA A 416 -61.80 28.58 7.93
CA ALA A 416 -62.37 29.64 8.79
C ALA A 416 -61.77 29.71 10.22
N SER A 417 -61.58 30.86 10.88
CA SER A 417 -62.06 32.25 10.71
C SER A 417 -61.26 33.20 11.63
N CYS A 418 -61.22 34.48 11.26
CA CYS A 418 -61.18 35.70 12.09
C CYS A 418 -60.32 35.75 13.37
N TYR A 419 -59.24 36.54 13.36
CA TYR A 419 -59.21 37.94 13.83
C TYR A 419 -57.88 38.60 13.42
#